data_AF-A0A957UI08-F1
#
_entry.id   AF-A0A957UI08-F1
#
_cell.length_a   1.000
_cell.length_b   1.000
_cell.length_c   1.000
_cell.angle_alpha   90.00
_cell.angle_beta   90.00
_cell.angle_gamma   90.00
#
_symmetry.space_group_name_H-M   'P 1'
#
loop_
_entity.id
_entity.type
_entity.pdbx_description
1 polymer ?
#
loop_
_entity_poly.entity_id
_entity_poly.type
_entity_poly.pdbx_seq_one_letter_code
_entity_poly.pdbx_strand_id
1 'polypeptide(L)' 'INADDFWRRMPAHHSYCIVAFPFPKERRHEVPDLLRLLLRHPELRTKAQRVGKILQVTPSSMFTMGLTKSFIF' A
#
# COMPACT_ATOMS: atom_id res chain seq x y z
N ILE A 1 16.30 -0.18 -12.24
CA ILE A 1 15.76 -1.15 -11.24
C ILE A 1 14.24 -0.94 -11.23
N ASN A 2 13.45 -1.94 -11.64
CA ASN A 2 11.99 -1.78 -11.80
C ASN A 2 11.29 -2.10 -10.48
N ALA A 3 10.30 -1.27 -10.13
CA ALA A 3 9.55 -1.40 -8.89
C ALA A 3 8.82 -2.76 -8.78
N ASP A 4 8.45 -3.38 -9.90
CA ASP A 4 7.73 -4.67 -9.90
C ASP A 4 8.51 -5.83 -9.27
N ASP A 5 9.83 -5.89 -9.49
CA ASP A 5 10.66 -6.95 -8.91
C ASP A 5 10.92 -6.77 -7.41
N PHE A 6 10.87 -5.52 -6.93
CA PHE A 6 11.04 -5.20 -5.51
C PHE A 6 9.95 -5.87 -4.66
N TRP A 7 8.71 -5.84 -5.15
CA TRP A 7 7.57 -6.37 -4.42
C TRP A 7 7.45 -7.89 -4.44
N ARG A 8 7.96 -8.56 -5.49
CA ARG A 8 7.95 -10.03 -5.58
C ARG A 8 8.98 -10.71 -4.68
N ARG A 9 10.09 -10.03 -4.36
CA ARG A 9 11.21 -10.63 -3.63
C ARG A 9 11.20 -10.35 -2.13
N MET A 10 10.47 -9.34 -1.67
CA MET A 10 10.43 -8.99 -0.26
C MET A 10 9.23 -9.63 0.44
N PRO A 11 9.43 -10.63 1.32
CA PRO A 11 8.38 -11.08 2.20
C PRO A 11 7.94 -9.91 3.10
N ALA A 12 6.64 -9.78 3.31
CA ALA A 12 6.10 -8.76 4.18
C ALA A 12 6.50 -9.07 5.63
N HIS A 13 7.34 -8.23 6.24
CA HIS A 13 7.83 -8.46 7.60
C HIS A 13 6.83 -7.93 8.63
N HIS A 14 6.70 -8.63 9.75
CA HIS A 14 5.79 -8.30 10.85
C HIS A 14 6.11 -6.98 11.58
N SER A 15 7.18 -6.29 11.19
CA SER A 15 7.65 -5.05 11.84
C SER A 15 7.35 -3.81 11.02
N TYR A 16 7.04 -3.97 9.73
CA TYR A 16 6.76 -2.86 8.82
C TYR A 16 5.56 -3.15 7.92
N CYS A 17 4.99 -2.07 7.41
CA CYS A 17 4.01 -2.09 6.34
C CYS A 17 4.61 -1.29 5.20
N ILE A 18 4.53 -1.80 3.97
CA ILE A 18 5.03 -1.07 2.81
C ILE A 18 3.84 -0.70 1.93
N VAL A 19 3.79 0.58 1.52
CA VAL A 19 2.74 1.12 0.65
C VAL A 19 3.38 1.68 -0.61
N ALA A 20 2.96 1.17 -1.76
CA ALA A 20 3.40 1.57 -3.09
C ALA A 20 2.36 2.49 -3.72
N PHE A 21 2.77 3.69 -4.12
CA PHE A 21 1.95 4.63 -4.88
C PHE A 21 2.58 4.81 -6.27
N PRO A 22 2.11 4.09 -7.32
CA PRO A 22 2.67 4.16 -8.67
C PRO A 22 2.12 5.42 -9.38
N PHE A 23 2.35 6.59 -8.80
CA PHE A 23 1.91 7.85 -9.38
C PHE A 23 3.01 8.52 -10.22
N PRO A 24 2.61 9.26 -11.27
CA PRO A 24 3.49 10.20 -11.96
C PRO A 24 4.07 11.23 -10.97
N LYS A 25 5.25 11.80 -11.28
CA LYS A 25 5.94 12.74 -10.37
C LYS A 25 5.06 13.94 -10.01
N GLU A 26 4.22 14.36 -10.94
CA GLU A 26 3.31 15.49 -10.86
C GLU A 26 2.28 15.30 -9.74
N ARG A 27 1.90 14.05 -9.47
CA ARG A 27 0.88 13.67 -8.48
C ARG A 27 1.45 13.24 -7.12
N ARG A 28 2.77 13.37 -6.91
CA ARG A 28 3.42 13.05 -5.63
C ARG A 28 2.83 13.82 -4.44
N HIS A 29 2.31 15.02 -4.70
CA HIS A 29 1.67 15.85 -3.68
C HIS A 29 0.37 15.24 -3.13
N GLU A 30 -0.25 14.29 -3.83
CA GLU A 30 -1.47 13.59 -3.39
C GLU A 30 -1.17 12.43 -2.42
N VAL A 31 0.08 11.96 -2.36
CA VAL A 31 0.49 10.81 -1.53
C VAL A 31 0.11 10.98 -0.05
N PRO A 32 0.33 12.15 0.59
CA PRO A 32 -0.08 12.35 1.98
C PRO A 32 -1.58 12.17 2.21
N ASP A 33 -2.42 12.67 1.29
CA ASP A 33 -3.88 12.57 1.41
C ASP A 33 -4.38 11.15 1.18
N LEU A 34 -3.83 10.47 0.18
CA LEU A 34 -4.14 9.07 -0.08
C LEU A 34 -3.65 8.15 1.05
N LEU A 35 -2.49 8.45 1.64
CA LEU A 35 -2.02 7.73 2.82
C LEU A 35 -2.94 7.95 4.02
N ARG A 36 -3.45 9.18 4.24
CA ARG A 36 -4.44 9.43 5.30
C ARG A 36 -5.73 8.65 5.08
N LEU A 37 -6.23 8.61 3.85
CA LEU A 37 -7.42 7.83 3.48
C LEU A 37 -7.19 6.33 3.73
N LEU A 38 -6.04 5.83 3.30
CA LEU A 38 -5.61 4.46 3.48
C LEU A 38 -5.57 4.06 4.97
N LEU A 39 -4.96 4.89 5.81
CA LEU A 39 -4.83 4.64 7.25
C LEU A 39 -6.17 4.77 8.00
N ARG A 40 -7.22 5.30 7.38
CA ARG A 40 -8.58 5.30 7.94
C ARG A 40 -9.32 3.98 7.67
N HIS A 41 -8.86 3.17 6.72
CA HIS A 41 -9.51 1.90 6.39
C HIS A 41 -9.43 0.93 7.59
N PRO A 42 -10.52 0.23 7.98
CA PRO A 42 -10.55 -0.65 9.16
C PRO A 42 -9.44 -1.71 9.15
N GLU A 43 -9.09 -2.23 7.99
CA GLU A 43 -8.03 -3.23 7.84
C GLU A 43 -6.60 -2.69 8.00
N LEU A 44 -6.44 -1.36 8.09
CA LEU A 44 -5.16 -0.67 8.17
C LEU A 44 -5.14 0.38 9.28
N ARG A 45 -6.16 0.44 10.12
CA ARG A 45 -6.34 1.50 11.11
C ARG A 45 -5.31 1.43 12.23
N THR A 46 -4.98 0.23 12.68
CA THR A 46 -4.01 0.00 13.76
C THR A 46 -2.67 -0.51 13.22
N LYS A 47 -1.60 -0.31 13.98
CA LYS A 47 -0.27 -0.84 13.63
C LYS A 47 -0.32 -2.36 13.44
N ALA A 48 -0.96 -3.08 14.36
CA ALA A 48 -1.12 -4.54 14.30
C ALA A 48 -1.83 -5.01 13.02
N GLN A 49 -2.81 -4.23 12.53
CA GLN A 49 -3.52 -4.55 11.28
C GLN A 49 -2.72 -4.22 10.01
N ARG A 50 -1.72 -3.32 10.09
CA ARG A 50 -0.91 -2.90 8.94
C ARG A 50 0.35 -3.72 8.73
N VAL A 51 1.03 -4.06 9.82
CA VAL A 51 2.34 -4.73 9.73
C VAL A 51 2.23 -6.08 9.05
N GLY A 52 3.27 -6.47 8.31
CA GLY A 52 3.22 -7.69 7.50
C GLY A 52 2.33 -7.57 6.26
N LYS A 53 1.92 -6.36 5.86
CA LYS A 53 1.23 -6.11 4.59
C LYS A 53 2.08 -5.27 3.64
N ILE A 54 2.02 -5.66 2.37
CA ILE A 54 2.50 -4.90 1.24
C ILE A 54 1.28 -4.46 0.45
N LEU A 55 1.13 -3.16 0.23
CA LEU A 55 -0.03 -2.55 -0.40
C LEU A 55 0.39 -1.80 -1.65
N GLN A 56 -0.35 -1.97 -2.73
CA GLN A 56 -0.26 -1.13 -3.91
C GLN A 56 -1.54 -0.32 -4.03
N VAL A 57 -1.42 1.00 -4.01
CA VAL A 57 -2.55 1.93 -4.09
C VAL A 57 -2.55 2.59 -5.45
N THR A 58 -3.58 2.31 -6.25
CA THR A 58 -3.90 3.02 -7.48
C THR A 58 -4.96 4.09 -7.18
N PRO A 59 -5.22 5.04 -8.11
CA PRO A 59 -6.22 6.09 -7.88
C PRO A 59 -7.61 5.56 -7.53
N SER A 60 -7.96 4.37 -8.00
CA SER A 60 -9.32 3.81 -7.91
C SER A 60 -9.40 2.57 -7.02
N SER A 61 -8.27 1.98 -6.65
CA SER A 61 -8.24 0.72 -5.90
C SER A 61 -6.93 0.48 -5.17
N MET A 62 -6.99 -0.28 -4.08
CA MET A 62 -5.84 -0.83 -3.39
C MET A 62 -5.79 -2.35 -3.54
N PHE A 63 -4.59 -2.88 -3.75
CA PHE A 63 -4.29 -4.30 -3.79
C PHE A 63 -3.30 -4.67 -2.68
N THR A 64 -3.59 -5.75 -1.94
CA THR A 64 -2.62 -6.37 -1.02
C THR A 64 -1.80 -7.43 -1.74
N MET A 65 -0.47 -7.34 -1.73
CA MET A 65 0.38 -8.44 -2.22
C MET A 65 0.48 -9.52 -1.14
N GLY A 66 -0.01 -10.72 -1.47
CA GLY A 66 -0.02 -11.90 -0.59
C GLY A 66 -1.42 -12.38 -0.16
N LEU A 67 -2.46 -11.55 -0.33
CA LEU A 67 -3.86 -11.92 -0.18
C LEU A 67 -4.62 -11.26 -1.33
N THR A 68 -5.40 -12.01 -2.11
CA THR A 68 -6.24 -11.50 -3.20
C THR A 68 -7.44 -10.72 -2.66
N LYS A 69 -7.17 -9.63 -1.94
CA LYS A 69 -8.16 -8.66 -1.49
C LYS A 69 -7.91 -7.33 -2.19
N SER A 70 -8.96 -6.89 -2.90
CA SER A 70 -9.02 -5.59 -3.55
C SER A 70 -9.96 -4.70 -2.77
N PHE A 71 -9.54 -3.49 -2.47
CA PHE A 71 -10.37 -2.48 -1.81
C PHE A 71 -10.60 -1.31 -2.75
N ILE A 72 -11.83 -0.82 -2.80
CA ILE A 72 -12.21 0.35 -3.60
C ILE A 72 -12.42 1.50 -2.60
N PHE A 73 -11.86 2.66 -2.91
CA PHE A 73 -11.95 3.85 -2.07
C PHE A 73 -13.16 4.71 -2.42
#